data_AF-A0A355U7P5-F1
#
_entry.id   AF-A0A355U7P5-F1
#
_cell.length_a   1.000
_cell.length_b   1.000
_cell.length_c   1.000
_cell.angle_alpha   90.00
_cell.angle_beta   90.00
_cell.angle_gamma   90.00
#
_symmetry.space_group_name_H-M   'P 1'
#
loop_
_entity.id
_entity.type
_entity.pdbx_description
1 polymer ?
#
loop_
_entity_poly.entity_id
_entity_poly.type
_entity_poly.pdbx_seq_one_letter_code
_entity_poly.pdbx_strand_id
1 'polypeptide(L)'
;KNIIDVAEYYGYSGERVKGLVFCSTVEEAQRLSEIFNGIEKRGAGRNYRTLALSGKDNAAARQLAVERLAADSSGTDEILDYIFTVDIFNEGVDIPEINQIIMLRPTQSAIIFVQQLGRGLRKAAAKEYVIVLDFIANYNKNYLIPIALSGDRTGNKDNIRRYLIEGNNVINGASTIYFDAVTRKRIFQSIDRARINTRQNIIEGYLTLKRKLGMRPRLTDFDKYDEMDPLRILSYMDNVPDYKQRQICSYHGFKVALDGLEETLTEGQNHILEFISQKFASGKRLNEILMLEVLMHASKMDNDIDLWNEAMIGNDLRCGANAVENMLSLMIGEYYDCGSAGKRFKDCILLEEVDGRWHVSKSFSSALSNSDFKSELEDLIKFARGRYERYYKSTDLFRIGQKYTYEDVFRLLDWRKNEVSLNVGGYKFDERTKTYPVFVNYDKSEEISDTTKYEDHFLDQSTLVAISKSKRTLTSKDVQTAVNSDSLGVNMFLFVRKNKDDKESKEFYYLGRIRHNADGI
;
A
#
# COMPACT_ATOMS: atom_id res chain seq x y z
N LYS A 1 8.86 37.49 -4.80
CA LYS A 1 9.99 37.41 -3.86
C LYS A 1 10.19 35.98 -3.37
N ASN A 2 9.26 35.38 -2.60
CA ASN A 2 9.41 34.01 -2.08
C ASN A 2 9.87 32.94 -3.11
N ILE A 3 9.26 32.87 -4.32
CA ILE A 3 9.68 31.89 -5.36
C ILE A 3 11.15 32.07 -5.76
N ILE A 4 11.58 33.32 -5.97
CA ILE A 4 12.95 33.67 -6.35
C ILE A 4 13.90 33.37 -5.20
N ASP A 5 13.54 33.75 -3.97
CA ASP A 5 14.38 33.52 -2.79
C ASP A 5 14.67 32.02 -2.61
N VAL A 6 13.66 31.16 -2.83
CA VAL A 6 13.82 29.70 -2.80
C VAL A 6 14.65 29.19 -3.98
N ALA A 7 14.41 29.70 -5.20
CA ALA A 7 15.15 29.31 -6.40
C ALA A 7 16.63 29.69 -6.33
N GLU A 8 16.96 30.81 -5.70
CA GLU A 8 18.33 31.24 -5.43
C GLU A 8 18.97 30.41 -4.30
N TYR A 9 18.22 30.09 -3.24
CA TYR A 9 18.72 29.31 -2.11
C TYR A 9 19.17 27.90 -2.52
N TYR A 10 18.36 27.20 -3.32
CA TYR A 10 18.71 25.87 -3.82
C TYR A 10 19.60 25.89 -5.07
N GLY A 11 19.68 27.04 -5.75
CA GLY A 11 20.55 27.26 -6.89
C GLY A 11 20.22 26.38 -8.12
N TYR A 12 21.24 26.18 -8.95
CA TYR A 12 21.17 25.42 -10.21
C TYR A 12 22.55 24.84 -10.54
N SER A 13 22.60 23.84 -11.43
CA SER A 13 23.87 23.30 -11.94
C SER A 13 24.36 24.10 -13.16
N GLY A 14 25.66 24.37 -13.22
CA GLY A 14 26.30 25.08 -14.35
C GLY A 14 26.45 26.59 -14.12
N GLU A 15 26.86 27.32 -15.15
CA GLU A 15 27.26 28.74 -15.03
C GLU A 15 26.08 29.72 -14.96
N ARG A 16 24.93 29.36 -15.54
CA ARG A 16 23.71 30.18 -15.50
C ARG A 16 22.46 29.33 -15.40
N VAL A 17 21.39 29.91 -14.87
CA VAL A 17 20.08 29.26 -14.86
C VAL A 17 19.52 29.17 -16.28
N LYS A 18 19.00 27.98 -16.61
CA LYS A 18 18.20 27.64 -17.79
C LYS A 18 16.96 26.93 -17.28
N GLY A 19 15.97 27.72 -16.86
CA GLY A 19 14.85 27.23 -16.07
C GLY A 19 13.52 27.11 -16.83
N LEU A 20 12.70 26.13 -16.44
CA LEU A 20 11.28 26.06 -16.82
C LEU A 20 10.38 26.26 -15.60
N VAL A 21 9.31 27.05 -15.77
CA VAL A 21 8.33 27.31 -14.72
C VAL A 21 6.94 26.88 -15.18
N PHE A 22 6.36 25.86 -14.52
CA PHE A 22 5.03 25.34 -14.82
C PHE A 22 3.97 26.02 -13.96
N CYS A 23 3.11 26.80 -14.59
CA CYS A 23 2.02 27.56 -13.97
C CYS A 23 0.66 26.85 -14.15
N SER A 24 -0.33 27.28 -13.38
CA SER A 24 -1.68 26.71 -13.42
C SER A 24 -2.54 27.29 -14.55
N THR A 25 -2.39 28.58 -14.87
CA THR A 25 -3.11 29.24 -15.97
C THR A 25 -2.20 30.10 -16.85
N VAL A 26 -2.67 30.45 -18.04
CA VAL A 26 -1.92 31.29 -18.99
C VAL A 26 -1.76 32.71 -18.44
N GLU A 27 -2.79 33.24 -17.79
CA GLU A 27 -2.72 34.55 -17.14
C GLU A 27 -1.68 34.57 -16.02
N GLU A 28 -1.60 33.50 -15.22
CA GLU A 28 -0.59 33.35 -14.18
C GLU A 28 0.82 33.34 -14.77
N ALA A 29 1.04 32.55 -15.84
CA ALA A 29 2.34 32.48 -16.51
C ALA A 29 2.80 33.85 -17.04
N GLN A 30 1.90 34.59 -17.69
CA GLN A 30 2.16 35.94 -18.20
C GLN A 30 2.49 36.90 -17.06
N ARG A 31 1.65 36.92 -16.01
CA ARG A 31 1.81 37.84 -14.90
C ARG A 31 3.08 37.58 -14.10
N LEU A 32 3.42 36.31 -13.86
CA LEU A 32 4.67 35.96 -13.17
C LEU A 32 5.89 36.33 -14.01
N SER A 33 5.84 36.12 -15.33
CA SER A 33 6.93 36.55 -16.22
C SER A 33 7.13 38.07 -16.18
N GLU A 34 6.07 38.88 -16.22
CA GLU A 34 6.16 40.34 -16.06
C GLU A 34 6.80 40.73 -14.72
N ILE A 35 6.38 40.10 -13.63
CA ILE A 35 6.91 40.38 -12.29
C ILE A 35 8.40 40.01 -12.21
N PHE A 36 8.82 38.87 -12.76
CA PHE A 36 10.21 38.45 -12.76
C PHE A 36 11.09 39.44 -13.54
N ASN A 37 10.65 39.89 -14.72
CA ASN A 37 11.38 40.89 -15.52
C ASN A 37 11.55 42.24 -14.82
N GLY A 38 10.73 42.56 -13.81
CA GLY A 38 10.85 43.75 -12.98
C GLY A 38 11.80 43.62 -11.77
N ILE A 39 12.39 42.44 -11.54
CA ILE A 39 13.22 42.15 -10.36
C ILE A 39 14.68 42.04 -10.78
N GLU A 40 15.55 42.73 -10.03
CA GLU A 40 17.00 42.64 -10.18
C GLU A 40 17.50 41.25 -9.75
N LYS A 41 18.26 40.59 -10.63
CA LYS A 41 18.88 39.30 -10.35
C LYS A 41 20.14 39.52 -9.52
N ARG A 42 20.18 38.94 -8.31
CA ARG A 42 21.29 39.15 -7.38
C ARG A 42 22.62 38.74 -8.01
N GLY A 43 23.61 39.63 -7.91
CA GLY A 43 24.97 39.40 -8.40
C GLY A 43 25.14 39.46 -9.92
N ALA A 44 24.08 39.77 -10.69
CA ALA A 44 24.15 39.83 -12.16
C ALA A 44 24.12 41.26 -12.73
N GLY A 45 23.80 42.28 -11.92
CA GLY A 45 23.70 43.68 -12.37
C GLY A 45 22.63 43.91 -13.45
N ARG A 46 21.67 42.99 -13.60
CA ARG A 46 20.57 43.03 -14.56
C ARG A 46 19.32 42.41 -13.97
N ASN A 47 18.16 42.72 -14.53
CA ASN A 47 16.92 42.03 -14.18
C ASN A 47 16.90 40.59 -14.72
N TYR A 48 16.02 39.77 -14.16
CA TYR A 48 15.69 38.48 -14.79
C TYR A 48 15.15 38.71 -16.19
N ARG A 49 15.45 37.77 -17.09
CA ARG A 49 14.94 37.75 -18.46
C ARG A 49 14.06 36.53 -18.63
N THR A 50 12.76 36.74 -18.73
CA THR A 50 11.79 35.65 -18.78
C THR A 50 10.74 35.86 -19.85
N LEU A 51 10.22 34.75 -20.38
CA LEU A 51 9.15 34.75 -21.38
C LEU A 51 8.04 33.79 -20.95
N ALA A 52 6.78 34.19 -21.14
CA ALA A 52 5.64 33.31 -20.98
C ALA A 52 5.23 32.73 -22.34
N LEU A 53 5.03 31.42 -22.42
CA LEU A 53 4.51 30.73 -23.59
C LEU A 53 3.22 29.98 -23.25
N SER A 54 2.23 30.10 -24.15
CA SER A 54 0.96 29.38 -24.15
C SER A 54 0.72 28.56 -25.42
N GLY A 55 -0.26 27.65 -25.41
CA GLY A 55 -0.63 26.86 -26.60
C GLY A 55 -1.05 27.69 -27.81
N LYS A 56 -1.36 28.99 -27.62
CA LYS A 56 -1.72 29.94 -28.68
C LYS A 56 -0.52 30.48 -29.45
N ASP A 57 0.69 30.35 -28.90
CA ASP A 57 1.91 30.84 -29.54
C ASP A 57 2.32 29.94 -30.72
N ASN A 58 2.74 30.55 -31.83
CA ASN A 58 3.11 29.81 -33.04
C ASN A 58 4.45 29.06 -32.86
N ALA A 59 4.72 28.11 -33.77
CA ALA A 59 5.92 27.27 -33.69
C ALA A 59 7.23 28.09 -33.75
N ALA A 60 7.27 29.16 -34.54
CA ALA A 60 8.45 30.03 -34.67
C ALA A 60 8.77 30.76 -33.36
N ALA A 61 7.77 31.30 -32.66
CA ALA A 61 7.93 31.96 -31.38
C ALA A 61 8.43 31.00 -30.30
N ARG A 62 7.93 29.76 -30.29
CA ARG A 62 8.40 28.71 -29.38
C ARG A 62 9.86 28.36 -29.65
N GLN A 63 10.23 28.16 -30.91
CA GLN A 63 11.59 27.83 -31.31
C GLN A 63 12.58 28.95 -30.92
N LEU A 64 12.21 30.20 -31.16
CA LEU A 64 13.02 31.36 -30.77
C LEU A 64 13.23 31.42 -29.24
N ALA A 65 12.19 31.16 -28.46
CA ALA A 65 12.30 31.14 -27.00
C ALA A 65 13.23 30.03 -26.50
N VAL A 66 13.15 28.85 -27.13
CA VAL A 66 14.02 27.70 -26.83
C VAL A 66 15.47 28.04 -27.12
N GLU A 67 15.76 28.61 -28.29
CA GLU A 67 17.11 29.03 -28.69
C GLU A 67 17.67 30.07 -27.72
N ARG A 68 16.87 31.06 -27.33
CA ARG A 68 17.24 32.08 -26.33
C ARG A 68 17.49 31.49 -24.93
N LEU A 69 16.79 30.43 -24.55
CA LEU A 69 17.01 29.74 -23.28
C LEU A 69 18.24 28.82 -23.34
N ALA A 70 18.52 28.20 -24.49
CA ALA A 70 19.65 27.28 -24.66
C ALA A 70 20.99 28.01 -24.85
N ALA A 71 21.00 29.20 -25.48
CA ALA A 71 22.21 29.93 -25.84
C ALA A 71 23.09 30.32 -24.62
N ASP A 72 24.41 30.06 -24.70
CA ASP A 72 25.36 30.45 -23.65
C ASP A 72 25.92 31.86 -23.85
N SER A 73 26.01 32.30 -25.10
CA SER A 73 26.38 33.66 -25.49
C SER A 73 25.73 34.01 -26.82
N SER A 74 25.04 35.15 -26.90
CA SER A 74 24.51 35.67 -28.17
C SER A 74 25.07 37.07 -28.44
N GLY A 75 25.50 37.30 -29.68
CA GLY A 75 26.01 38.60 -30.18
C GLY A 75 24.94 39.68 -30.33
N THR A 76 23.71 39.42 -29.90
CA THR A 76 22.60 40.36 -29.78
C THR A 76 21.71 39.90 -28.61
N ASP A 77 21.28 40.85 -27.79
CA ASP A 77 20.32 40.70 -26.69
C ASP A 77 19.14 39.79 -27.12
N GLU A 78 18.76 38.72 -26.43
CA GLU A 78 18.39 38.65 -25.01
C GLU A 78 18.31 37.16 -24.58
N ILE A 79 19.40 36.59 -24.04
CA ILE A 79 19.35 35.25 -23.42
C ILE A 79 18.30 35.20 -22.29
N LEU A 80 17.55 34.10 -22.20
CA LEU A 80 16.50 33.91 -21.19
C LEU A 80 17.04 33.13 -19.97
N ASP A 81 16.60 33.52 -18.78
CA ASP A 81 16.80 32.78 -17.53
C ASP A 81 15.70 31.73 -17.33
N TYR A 82 14.44 32.10 -17.62
CA TYR A 82 13.27 31.23 -17.44
C TYR A 82 12.25 31.32 -18.57
N ILE A 83 11.57 30.20 -18.84
CA ILE A 83 10.33 30.18 -19.62
C ILE A 83 9.17 29.75 -18.71
N PHE A 84 8.12 30.57 -18.64
CA PHE A 84 6.87 30.28 -17.95
C PHE A 84 5.90 29.60 -18.92
N THR A 85 5.25 28.52 -18.49
CA THR A 85 4.36 27.73 -19.36
C THR A 85 3.29 27.00 -18.56
N VAL A 86 2.21 26.60 -19.23
CA VAL A 86 1.16 25.76 -18.64
C VAL A 86 1.28 24.32 -19.15
N ASP A 87 1.21 24.11 -20.47
CA ASP A 87 1.15 22.76 -21.06
C ASP A 87 1.99 22.54 -22.33
N ILE A 88 2.63 23.58 -22.91
CA ILE A 88 3.31 23.43 -24.21
C ILE A 88 4.45 22.43 -24.15
N PHE A 89 5.15 22.37 -23.03
CA PHE A 89 6.30 21.49 -22.87
C PHE A 89 5.90 20.08 -22.40
N ASN A 90 4.61 19.74 -22.40
CA ASN A 90 4.19 18.36 -22.19
C ASN A 90 4.48 17.51 -23.45
N GLU A 91 4.44 18.08 -24.66
CA GLU A 91 4.71 17.40 -25.94
C GLU A 91 5.45 18.31 -26.94
N GLY A 92 6.58 17.84 -27.50
CA GLY A 92 7.17 18.38 -28.74
C GLY A 92 8.39 19.31 -28.67
N VAL A 93 8.87 19.74 -27.48
CA VAL A 93 10.04 20.63 -27.37
C VAL A 93 11.15 20.04 -26.48
N ASP A 94 12.38 20.04 -26.99
CA ASP A 94 13.54 19.38 -26.40
C ASP A 94 14.63 20.39 -26.01
N ILE A 95 14.90 20.56 -24.72
CA ILE A 95 15.98 21.44 -24.23
C ILE A 95 16.82 20.65 -23.21
N PRO A 96 17.85 19.89 -23.65
CA PRO A 96 18.69 19.10 -22.76
C PRO A 96 19.38 19.91 -21.65
N GLU A 97 19.60 21.20 -21.86
CA GLU A 97 20.35 22.11 -20.99
C GLU A 97 19.54 22.61 -19.78
N ILE A 98 18.25 22.28 -19.67
CA ILE A 98 17.43 22.69 -18.52
C ILE A 98 18.05 22.19 -17.23
N ASN A 99 18.39 23.11 -16.33
CA ASN A 99 19.06 22.83 -15.05
C ASN A 99 18.21 23.21 -13.83
N GLN A 100 17.06 23.85 -14.03
CA GLN A 100 16.10 24.11 -12.97
C GLN A 100 14.66 23.96 -13.48
N ILE A 101 13.82 23.28 -12.70
CA ILE A 101 12.37 23.18 -12.94
C ILE A 101 11.66 23.73 -11.72
N ILE A 102 10.71 24.63 -11.93
CA ILE A 102 9.85 25.18 -10.89
C ILE A 102 8.41 24.78 -11.22
N MET A 103 7.74 24.08 -10.31
CA MET A 103 6.33 23.70 -10.42
C MET A 103 5.51 24.54 -9.46
N LEU A 104 4.64 25.39 -10.02
CA LEU A 104 3.74 26.29 -9.27
C LEU A 104 2.27 25.85 -9.33
N ARG A 105 1.99 24.77 -10.05
CA ARG A 105 0.62 24.30 -10.29
C ARG A 105 0.30 23.06 -9.45
N PRO A 106 -0.98 22.89 -9.03
CA PRO A 106 -1.39 21.66 -8.36
C PRO A 106 -1.15 20.42 -9.23
N THR A 107 -0.60 19.37 -8.63
CA THR A 107 -0.43 18.06 -9.30
C THR A 107 -1.81 17.42 -9.54
N GLN A 108 -2.28 17.45 -10.78
CA GLN A 108 -3.56 16.84 -11.17
C GLN A 108 -3.42 15.38 -11.62
N SER A 109 -2.23 14.99 -12.09
CA SER A 109 -1.91 13.67 -12.64
C SER A 109 -0.45 13.31 -12.36
N ALA A 110 -0.21 12.09 -11.89
CA ALA A 110 1.14 11.55 -11.71
C ALA A 110 1.90 11.46 -13.05
N ILE A 111 1.19 11.17 -14.15
CA ILE A 111 1.80 11.07 -15.49
C ILE A 111 2.34 12.44 -15.92
N ILE A 112 1.52 13.49 -15.79
CA ILE A 112 1.95 14.83 -16.20
C ILE A 112 3.10 15.33 -15.31
N PHE A 113 3.08 15.01 -14.02
CA PHE A 113 4.17 15.32 -13.11
C PHE A 113 5.50 14.71 -13.58
N VAL A 114 5.52 13.41 -13.89
CA VAL A 114 6.73 12.72 -14.39
C VAL A 114 7.17 13.27 -15.74
N GLN A 115 6.23 13.61 -16.64
CA GLN A 115 6.56 14.21 -17.93
C GLN A 115 7.24 15.57 -17.77
N GLN A 116 6.74 16.42 -16.88
CA GLN A 116 7.30 17.74 -16.59
C GLN A 116 8.68 17.63 -15.94
N LEU A 117 8.81 16.75 -14.94
CA LEU A 117 10.08 16.40 -14.32
C LEU A 117 11.11 15.92 -15.35
N GLY A 118 10.68 15.05 -16.27
CA GLY A 118 11.51 14.45 -17.32
C GLY A 118 12.16 15.45 -18.27
N ARG A 119 11.65 16.68 -18.38
CA ARG A 119 12.26 17.75 -19.19
C ARG A 119 13.63 18.16 -18.69
N GLY A 120 13.88 18.04 -17.38
CA GLY A 120 15.14 18.38 -16.76
C GLY A 120 16.14 17.22 -16.70
N LEU A 121 15.67 15.98 -16.90
CA LEU A 121 16.48 14.77 -16.66
C LEU A 121 17.42 14.39 -17.82
N ARG A 122 17.34 15.08 -18.96
CA ARG A 122 18.24 14.85 -20.10
C ARG A 122 19.67 15.27 -19.76
N LYS A 123 20.68 14.53 -20.19
CA LYS A 123 22.08 14.89 -19.95
C LYS A 123 22.53 16.04 -20.86
N ALA A 124 23.32 16.97 -20.32
CA ALA A 124 23.99 18.04 -21.07
C ALA A 124 25.39 18.27 -20.48
N ALA A 125 26.34 18.73 -21.30
CA ALA A 125 27.76 18.80 -20.90
C ALA A 125 28.02 19.67 -19.67
N ALA A 126 27.34 20.83 -19.57
CA ALA A 126 27.48 21.77 -18.44
C ALA A 126 26.50 21.50 -17.28
N LYS A 127 25.82 20.34 -17.28
CA LYS A 127 24.78 20.00 -16.30
C LYS A 127 25.12 18.70 -15.58
N GLU A 128 25.54 18.83 -14.33
CA GLU A 128 25.80 17.70 -13.43
C GLU A 128 24.50 17.17 -12.79
N TYR A 129 23.59 18.07 -12.44
CA TYR A 129 22.29 17.75 -11.85
C TYR A 129 21.20 18.74 -12.27
N VAL A 130 19.95 18.42 -11.99
CA VAL A 130 18.80 19.33 -12.16
C VAL A 130 18.15 19.56 -10.81
N ILE A 131 17.85 20.82 -10.49
CA ILE A 131 17.09 21.19 -9.29
C ILE A 131 15.62 21.31 -9.66
N VAL A 132 14.76 20.61 -8.92
CA VAL A 132 13.31 20.61 -9.13
C VAL A 132 12.64 21.13 -7.87
N LEU A 133 11.91 22.23 -8.00
CA LEU A 133 11.25 22.94 -6.92
C LEU A 133 9.74 22.84 -7.11
N ASP A 134 9.09 22.03 -6.29
CA ASP A 134 7.64 21.88 -6.30
C ASP A 134 7.00 22.67 -5.15
N PHE A 135 6.26 23.74 -5.49
CA PHE A 135 5.59 24.60 -4.52
C PHE A 135 4.24 24.02 -4.14
N ILE A 136 4.23 23.23 -3.06
CA ILE A 136 3.06 22.47 -2.63
C ILE A 136 2.13 23.32 -1.76
N ALA A 137 1.04 23.80 -2.36
CA ALA A 137 -0.08 24.42 -1.65
C ALA A 137 -1.05 23.37 -1.06
N ASN A 138 -2.10 23.82 -0.37
CA ASN A 138 -3.07 22.95 0.27
C ASN A 138 -4.07 22.37 -0.75
N TYR A 139 -3.62 21.36 -1.51
CA TYR A 139 -4.43 20.67 -2.50
C TYR A 139 -4.75 19.24 -2.09
N ASN A 140 -5.95 18.78 -2.45
CA ASN A 140 -6.43 17.44 -2.12
C ASN A 140 -5.67 16.32 -2.84
N LYS A 141 -4.95 16.65 -3.92
CA LYS A 141 -4.26 15.67 -4.79
C LYS A 141 -2.75 15.57 -4.56
N ASN A 142 -2.22 16.16 -3.47
CA ASN A 142 -0.79 16.11 -3.16
C ASN A 142 -0.26 14.68 -2.97
N TYR A 143 -1.12 13.71 -2.66
CA TYR A 143 -0.76 12.28 -2.58
C TYR A 143 -0.28 11.69 -3.92
N LEU A 144 -0.52 12.36 -5.05
CA LEU A 144 -0.02 11.95 -6.36
C LEU A 144 1.49 12.15 -6.52
N ILE A 145 2.10 13.06 -5.77
CA ILE A 145 3.53 13.38 -5.85
C ILE A 145 4.39 12.16 -5.45
N PRO A 146 4.23 11.57 -4.25
CA PRO A 146 4.97 10.36 -3.89
C PRO A 146 4.61 9.15 -4.78
N ILE A 147 3.39 9.05 -5.31
CA ILE A 147 3.03 8.02 -6.30
C ILE A 147 3.86 8.19 -7.58
N ALA A 148 3.95 9.42 -8.09
CA ALA A 148 4.69 9.73 -9.31
C ALA A 148 6.20 9.46 -9.17
N LEU A 149 6.76 9.77 -8.00
CA LEU A 149 8.19 9.62 -7.71
C LEU A 149 8.60 8.18 -7.36
N SER A 150 7.74 7.45 -6.63
CA SER A 150 7.98 6.04 -6.31
C SER A 150 7.71 5.10 -7.50
N GLY A 151 6.85 5.52 -8.43
CA GLY A 151 6.32 4.64 -9.47
C GLY A 151 5.26 3.65 -8.98
N ASP A 152 4.94 3.65 -7.68
CA ASP A 152 3.99 2.72 -7.08
C ASP A 152 2.55 3.02 -7.55
N ARG A 153 2.01 2.13 -8.38
CA ARG A 153 0.63 2.18 -8.89
C ARG A 153 -0.34 1.28 -8.13
N THR A 154 0.12 0.54 -7.13
CA THR A 154 -0.69 -0.42 -6.36
C THR A 154 -1.89 0.26 -5.70
N GLY A 155 -1.79 1.56 -5.40
CA GLY A 155 -2.77 2.36 -4.69
C GLY A 155 -2.79 2.06 -3.19
N ASN A 156 -1.73 1.44 -2.66
CA ASN A 156 -1.55 1.19 -1.25
C ASN A 156 -1.04 2.46 -0.54
N LYS A 157 -1.89 3.06 0.30
CA LYS A 157 -1.55 4.27 1.07
C LYS A 157 -0.29 4.11 1.90
N ASP A 158 0.01 2.92 2.41
CA ASP A 158 1.15 2.71 3.28
C ASP A 158 2.48 2.67 2.54
N ASN A 159 2.51 2.12 1.32
CA ASN A 159 3.71 2.21 0.50
C ASN A 159 4.02 3.66 0.16
N ILE A 160 3.00 4.45 -0.16
CA ILE A 160 3.11 5.89 -0.40
C ILE A 160 3.64 6.62 0.85
N ARG A 161 3.10 6.29 2.04
CA ARG A 161 3.56 6.84 3.32
C ARG A 161 5.01 6.45 3.62
N ARG A 162 5.38 5.18 3.40
CA ARG A 162 6.72 4.66 3.61
C ARG A 162 7.73 5.40 2.74
N TYR A 163 7.40 5.63 1.46
CA TYR A 163 8.24 6.41 0.55
C TYR A 163 8.50 7.85 1.05
N LEU A 164 7.54 8.50 1.71
CA LEU A 164 7.75 9.84 2.27
C LEU A 164 8.66 9.85 3.51
N ILE A 165 8.72 8.74 4.25
CA ILE A 165 9.55 8.60 5.46
C ILE A 165 10.95 8.14 5.09
N GLU A 166 11.04 7.14 4.21
CA GLU A 166 12.26 6.43 3.84
C GLU A 166 12.86 6.92 2.51
N GLY A 167 12.26 7.91 1.84
CA GLY A 167 12.49 8.22 0.41
C GLY A 167 13.94 8.28 -0.07
N ASN A 168 14.87 8.81 0.73
CA ASN A 168 16.29 8.84 0.37
C ASN A 168 16.99 7.46 0.45
N ASN A 169 16.46 6.52 1.22
CA ASN A 169 16.95 5.14 1.30
C ASN A 169 16.37 4.25 0.19
N VAL A 170 15.30 4.69 -0.48
CA VAL A 170 14.62 3.93 -1.54
C VAL A 170 15.14 4.29 -2.94
N ILE A 171 15.64 5.51 -3.13
CA ILE A 171 16.16 5.99 -4.41
C ILE A 171 17.64 5.64 -4.53
N ASN A 172 17.97 4.72 -5.42
CA ASN A 172 19.36 4.38 -5.74
C ASN A 172 20.02 5.50 -6.57
N GLY A 173 21.24 5.90 -6.20
CA GLY A 173 22.06 6.84 -6.96
C GLY A 173 22.31 8.17 -6.26
N ALA A 174 22.70 9.19 -7.03
CA ALA A 174 23.03 10.53 -6.51
C ALA A 174 21.82 11.47 -6.39
N SER A 175 20.63 11.03 -6.80
CA SER A 175 19.40 11.81 -6.72
C SER A 175 18.85 11.80 -5.30
N THR A 176 18.41 12.96 -4.82
CA THR A 176 17.80 13.11 -3.49
C THR A 176 16.44 13.80 -3.61
N ILE A 177 15.53 13.46 -2.71
CA ILE A 177 14.21 14.10 -2.64
C ILE A 177 14.01 14.62 -1.23
N TYR A 178 13.73 15.92 -1.14
CA TYR A 178 13.53 16.59 0.13
C TYR A 178 12.11 17.17 0.23
N PHE A 179 11.41 16.82 1.31
CA PHE A 179 10.14 17.42 1.69
C PHE A 179 10.33 18.13 3.03
N ASP A 180 10.06 19.43 3.08
CA ASP A 180 10.04 20.18 4.33
C ASP A 180 8.92 19.68 5.27
N ALA A 181 9.02 20.02 6.55
CA ALA A 181 8.11 19.51 7.58
C ALA A 181 6.63 19.87 7.32
N VAL A 182 6.36 21.07 6.81
CA VAL A 182 5.00 21.56 6.54
C VAL A 182 4.43 20.83 5.33
N THR A 183 5.21 20.73 4.25
CA THR A 183 4.85 19.99 3.05
C THR A 183 4.59 18.51 3.35
N ARG A 184 5.46 17.87 4.13
CA ARG A 184 5.30 16.48 4.55
C ARG A 184 3.97 16.26 5.30
N LYS A 185 3.62 17.16 6.24
CA LYS A 185 2.33 17.14 6.95
C LYS A 185 1.15 17.27 5.97
N ARG A 186 1.23 18.17 4.99
CA ARG A 186 0.19 18.36 3.95
C ARG A 186 0.02 17.11 3.07
N ILE A 187 1.11 16.50 2.62
CA ILE A 187 1.05 15.29 1.79
C ILE A 187 0.41 14.15 2.60
N PHE A 188 0.83 13.92 3.86
CA PHE A 188 0.20 12.92 4.72
C PHE A 188 -1.29 13.13 4.89
N GLN A 189 -1.72 14.37 5.19
CA GLN A 189 -3.15 14.70 5.29
C GLN A 189 -3.91 14.44 3.99
N SER A 190 -3.29 14.70 2.83
CA SER A 190 -3.91 14.40 1.54
C SER A 190 -4.03 12.89 1.28
N ILE A 191 -3.03 12.08 1.70
CA ILE A 191 -3.09 10.60 1.61
C ILE A 191 -4.22 10.07 2.48
N ASP A 192 -4.34 10.57 3.71
CA ASP A 192 -5.38 10.12 4.65
C ASP A 192 -6.79 10.43 4.13
N ARG A 193 -6.99 11.60 3.52
CA ARG A 193 -8.28 12.03 2.94
C ARG A 193 -8.58 11.39 1.59
N ALA A 194 -7.57 10.98 0.83
CA ALA A 194 -7.75 10.45 -0.52
C ALA A 194 -8.55 9.15 -0.49
N ARG A 195 -9.59 9.06 -1.31
CA ARG A 195 -10.26 7.79 -1.61
C ARG A 195 -9.54 7.14 -2.78
N ILE A 196 -8.53 6.33 -2.49
CA ILE A 196 -7.73 5.68 -3.54
C ILE A 196 -8.45 4.42 -4.04
N ASN A 197 -9.24 3.78 -3.17
CA ASN A 197 -10.01 2.56 -3.43
C ASN A 197 -11.39 2.79 -4.06
N THR A 198 -11.51 3.73 -5.00
CA THR A 198 -12.78 3.93 -5.72
C THR A 198 -13.00 2.82 -6.75
N ARG A 199 -14.27 2.50 -7.00
CA ARG A 199 -14.69 1.60 -8.08
C ARG A 199 -14.05 1.97 -9.42
N GLN A 200 -14.03 3.27 -9.73
CA GLN A 200 -13.45 3.77 -10.97
C GLN A 200 -11.97 3.42 -11.11
N ASN A 201 -11.15 3.65 -10.07
CA ASN A 201 -9.72 3.35 -10.10
C ASN A 201 -9.45 1.83 -10.26
N ILE A 202 -10.27 0.99 -9.62
CA ILE A 202 -10.16 -0.47 -9.70
C ILE A 202 -10.52 -0.97 -11.11
N ILE A 203 -11.60 -0.43 -11.70
CA ILE A 203 -11.96 -0.80 -13.08
C ILE A 203 -10.89 -0.29 -14.07
N GLU A 204 -10.45 0.96 -13.92
CA GLU A 204 -9.45 1.56 -14.81
C GLU A 204 -8.11 0.82 -14.78
N GLY A 205 -7.62 0.40 -13.61
CA GLY A 205 -6.37 -0.35 -13.54
C GLY A 205 -6.50 -1.78 -14.06
N TYR A 206 -7.64 -2.46 -13.86
CA TYR A 206 -7.91 -3.75 -14.53
C TYR A 206 -7.89 -3.60 -16.05
N LEU A 207 -8.64 -2.62 -16.59
CA LEU A 207 -8.72 -2.37 -18.02
C LEU A 207 -7.35 -1.96 -18.61
N THR A 208 -6.55 -1.23 -17.84
CA THR A 208 -5.20 -0.84 -18.25
C THR A 208 -4.28 -2.05 -18.38
N LEU A 209 -4.27 -2.95 -17.38
CA LEU A 209 -3.48 -4.17 -17.44
C LEU A 209 -3.99 -5.10 -18.56
N LYS A 210 -5.31 -5.26 -18.71
CA LYS A 210 -5.94 -6.03 -19.80
C LYS A 210 -5.51 -5.52 -21.18
N ARG A 211 -5.49 -4.20 -21.39
CA ARG A 211 -5.00 -3.60 -22.65
C ARG A 211 -3.50 -3.85 -22.87
N LYS A 212 -2.68 -3.80 -21.82
CA LYS A 212 -1.23 -4.07 -21.90
C LYS A 212 -0.93 -5.52 -22.27
N LEU A 213 -1.69 -6.46 -21.72
CA LEU A 213 -1.50 -7.90 -21.98
C LEU A 213 -2.16 -8.37 -23.28
N GLY A 214 -3.17 -7.65 -23.77
CA GLY A 214 -4.02 -8.11 -24.87
C GLY A 214 -4.96 -9.27 -24.49
N MET A 215 -4.99 -9.67 -23.22
CA MET A 215 -5.81 -10.74 -22.67
C MET A 215 -6.25 -10.41 -21.24
N ARG A 216 -7.22 -11.18 -20.71
CA ARG A 216 -7.68 -11.03 -19.32
C ARG A 216 -6.52 -11.38 -18.36
N PRO A 217 -6.13 -10.48 -17.44
CA PRO A 217 -5.07 -10.75 -16.49
C PRO A 217 -5.46 -11.85 -15.51
N ARG A 218 -4.48 -12.67 -15.13
CA ARG A 218 -4.49 -13.52 -13.94
C ARG A 218 -4.18 -12.70 -12.69
N LEU A 219 -4.49 -13.21 -11.50
CA LEU A 219 -4.14 -12.56 -10.23
C LEU A 219 -2.63 -12.32 -10.11
N THR A 220 -1.82 -13.27 -10.58
CA THR A 220 -0.35 -13.17 -10.57
C THR A 220 0.19 -12.10 -11.52
N ASP A 221 -0.55 -11.74 -12.58
CA ASP A 221 -0.09 -10.73 -13.54
C ASP A 221 -0.03 -9.34 -12.88
N PHE A 222 -0.95 -9.04 -11.97
CA PHE A 222 -0.96 -7.76 -11.27
C PHE A 222 0.34 -7.49 -10.51
N ASP A 223 0.85 -8.49 -9.80
CA ASP A 223 2.11 -8.40 -9.04
C ASP A 223 3.34 -8.35 -9.94
N LYS A 224 3.26 -9.02 -11.10
CA LYS A 224 4.35 -9.08 -12.08
C LYS A 224 4.55 -7.72 -12.78
N TYR A 225 3.47 -7.01 -13.06
CA TYR A 225 3.51 -5.71 -13.76
C TYR A 225 3.41 -4.50 -12.83
N ASP A 226 3.22 -4.71 -11.52
CA ASP A 226 3.14 -3.67 -10.48
C ASP A 226 2.08 -2.59 -10.77
N GLU A 227 0.95 -2.98 -11.38
CA GLU A 227 -0.09 -2.04 -11.83
C GLU A 227 -1.16 -1.75 -10.78
N MET A 228 -1.58 -2.75 -10.00
CA MET A 228 -2.61 -2.63 -8.95
C MET A 228 -2.53 -3.81 -7.99
N ASP A 229 -2.84 -3.64 -6.71
CA ASP A 229 -3.07 -4.78 -5.82
C ASP A 229 -4.45 -5.45 -6.11
N PRO A 230 -4.51 -6.71 -6.57
CA PRO A 230 -5.77 -7.37 -6.90
C PRO A 230 -6.63 -7.69 -5.67
N LEU A 231 -6.09 -7.64 -4.44
CA LEU A 231 -6.91 -7.74 -3.22
C LEU A 231 -7.94 -6.58 -3.12
N ARG A 232 -7.67 -5.47 -3.81
CA ARG A 232 -8.61 -4.33 -3.91
C ARG A 232 -9.85 -4.70 -4.71
N ILE A 233 -9.71 -5.58 -5.71
CA ILE A 233 -10.84 -6.12 -6.47
C ILE A 233 -11.72 -6.96 -5.54
N LEU A 234 -11.11 -7.84 -4.74
CA LEU A 234 -11.84 -8.68 -3.79
C LEU A 234 -12.58 -7.86 -2.73
N SER A 235 -11.94 -6.81 -2.21
CA SER A 235 -12.56 -5.88 -1.26
C SER A 235 -13.69 -5.07 -1.91
N TYR A 236 -13.52 -4.61 -3.15
CA TYR A 236 -14.59 -3.94 -3.89
C TYR A 236 -15.79 -4.86 -4.07
N MET A 237 -15.56 -6.08 -4.55
CA MET A 237 -16.62 -7.07 -4.78
C MET A 237 -17.40 -7.35 -3.49
N ASP A 238 -16.72 -7.46 -2.34
CA ASP A 238 -17.37 -7.70 -1.04
C ASP A 238 -18.24 -6.52 -0.54
N ASN A 239 -17.91 -5.30 -0.98
CA ASN A 239 -18.63 -4.10 -0.59
C ASN A 239 -19.84 -3.79 -1.50
N VAL A 240 -20.04 -4.54 -2.59
CA VAL A 240 -21.22 -4.40 -3.46
C VAL A 240 -22.34 -5.33 -2.96
N PRO A 241 -23.50 -4.80 -2.48
CA PRO A 241 -24.55 -5.62 -1.88
C PRO A 241 -25.10 -6.71 -2.81
N ASP A 242 -25.28 -6.41 -4.10
CA ASP A 242 -25.76 -7.38 -5.09
C ASP A 242 -24.81 -8.58 -5.26
N TYR A 243 -23.51 -8.29 -5.41
CA TYR A 243 -22.50 -9.33 -5.55
C TYR A 243 -22.38 -10.20 -4.30
N LYS A 244 -22.51 -9.57 -3.13
CA LYS A 244 -22.50 -10.25 -1.84
C LYS A 244 -23.71 -11.16 -1.64
N GLN A 245 -24.90 -10.73 -2.06
CA GLN A 245 -26.11 -11.56 -2.00
C GLN A 245 -26.01 -12.76 -2.93
N ARG A 246 -25.35 -12.61 -4.08
CA ARG A 246 -25.14 -13.66 -5.08
C ARG A 246 -23.90 -14.52 -4.84
N GLN A 247 -23.15 -14.27 -3.76
CA GLN A 247 -21.93 -14.99 -3.40
C GLN A 247 -20.84 -15.01 -4.49
N ILE A 248 -20.77 -13.95 -5.31
CA ILE A 248 -19.79 -13.84 -6.40
C ILE A 248 -18.61 -12.92 -6.04
N CYS A 249 -18.28 -12.79 -4.74
CA CYS A 249 -17.22 -11.87 -4.27
C CYS A 249 -15.80 -12.44 -4.45
N SER A 250 -15.52 -13.00 -5.63
CA SER A 250 -14.23 -13.55 -6.07
C SER A 250 -13.71 -12.82 -7.32
N TYR A 251 -12.48 -13.12 -7.72
CA TYR A 251 -11.93 -12.58 -8.96
C TYR A 251 -12.64 -13.12 -10.22
N HIS A 252 -13.11 -14.37 -10.17
CA HIS A 252 -13.98 -14.95 -11.20
C HIS A 252 -15.26 -14.13 -11.36
N GLY A 253 -15.99 -13.92 -10.26
CA GLY A 253 -17.22 -13.13 -10.27
C GLY A 253 -17.01 -11.70 -10.77
N PHE A 254 -15.86 -11.09 -10.45
CA PHE A 254 -15.48 -9.80 -11.01
C PHE A 254 -15.33 -9.85 -12.54
N LYS A 255 -14.65 -10.86 -13.10
CA LYS A 255 -14.51 -11.02 -14.56
C LYS A 255 -15.85 -11.26 -15.23
N VAL A 256 -16.69 -12.13 -14.66
CA VAL A 256 -18.05 -12.40 -15.16
C VAL A 256 -18.85 -11.11 -15.24
N ALA A 257 -18.88 -10.34 -14.14
CA ALA A 257 -19.65 -9.10 -14.07
C ALA A 257 -19.10 -7.98 -14.96
N LEU A 258 -17.78 -7.80 -15.03
CA LEU A 258 -17.16 -6.68 -15.73
C LEU A 258 -16.99 -6.92 -17.24
N ASP A 259 -16.63 -8.15 -17.63
CA ASP A 259 -16.41 -8.51 -19.04
C ASP A 259 -17.66 -9.13 -19.69
N GLY A 260 -18.76 -9.29 -18.95
CA GLY A 260 -20.03 -9.84 -19.47
C GLY A 260 -19.91 -11.29 -19.90
N LEU A 261 -19.24 -12.12 -19.09
CA LEU A 261 -19.00 -13.53 -19.40
C LEU A 261 -20.19 -14.39 -18.97
N GLU A 262 -20.32 -15.57 -19.59
CA GLU A 262 -21.22 -16.59 -19.07
C GLU A 262 -20.73 -17.07 -17.71
N GLU A 263 -21.66 -17.28 -16.78
CA GLU A 263 -21.35 -17.83 -15.46
C GLU A 263 -21.14 -19.34 -15.58
N THR A 264 -19.92 -19.79 -15.35
CA THR A 264 -19.53 -21.20 -15.45
C THR A 264 -19.45 -21.90 -14.09
N LEU A 265 -19.61 -21.16 -12.99
CA LEU A 265 -19.61 -21.68 -11.64
C LEU A 265 -21.02 -21.70 -11.05
N THR A 266 -21.35 -22.79 -10.36
CA THR A 266 -22.56 -22.87 -9.53
C THR A 266 -22.46 -21.93 -8.32
N GLU A 267 -23.59 -21.61 -7.69
CA GLU A 267 -23.63 -20.80 -6.46
C GLU A 267 -22.71 -21.37 -5.36
N GLY A 268 -22.74 -22.69 -5.14
CA GLY A 268 -21.87 -23.34 -4.16
C GLY A 268 -20.38 -23.27 -4.52
N GLN A 269 -20.02 -23.38 -5.80
CA GLN A 269 -18.64 -23.19 -6.27
C GLN A 269 -18.18 -21.74 -6.08
N ASN A 270 -19.03 -20.78 -6.43
CA ASN A 270 -18.77 -19.36 -6.24
C ASN A 270 -18.55 -19.02 -4.75
N HIS A 271 -19.39 -19.56 -3.86
CA HIS A 271 -19.27 -19.37 -2.42
C HIS A 271 -17.95 -19.93 -1.85
N ILE A 272 -17.53 -21.12 -2.28
CA ILE A 272 -16.24 -21.70 -1.88
C ILE A 272 -15.08 -20.83 -2.38
N LEU A 273 -15.11 -20.40 -3.65
CA LEU A 273 -14.05 -19.58 -4.23
C LEU A 273 -13.98 -18.19 -3.55
N GLU A 274 -15.14 -17.61 -3.23
CA GLU A 274 -15.25 -16.39 -2.44
C GLU A 274 -14.61 -16.57 -1.06
N PHE A 275 -14.95 -17.64 -0.34
CA PHE A 275 -14.37 -17.95 0.96
C PHE A 275 -12.84 -17.99 0.90
N ILE A 276 -12.27 -18.79 0.00
CA ILE A 276 -10.82 -18.92 -0.17
C ILE A 276 -10.19 -17.57 -0.56
N SER A 277 -10.85 -16.81 -1.45
CA SER A 277 -10.39 -15.49 -1.87
C SER A 277 -10.33 -14.49 -0.72
N GLN A 278 -11.39 -14.38 0.07
CA GLN A 278 -11.49 -13.39 1.13
C GLN A 278 -10.59 -13.74 2.32
N LYS A 279 -10.32 -15.03 2.55
CA LYS A 279 -9.58 -15.50 3.73
C LYS A 279 -8.10 -15.75 3.49
N PHE A 280 -7.74 -16.27 2.32
CA PHE A 280 -6.41 -16.83 2.08
C PHE A 280 -5.62 -16.12 0.98
N ALA A 281 -6.28 -15.39 0.06
CA ALA A 281 -5.60 -14.75 -1.07
C ALA A 281 -4.52 -13.74 -0.66
N SER A 282 -4.61 -13.16 0.54
CA SER A 282 -3.60 -12.20 1.04
C SER A 282 -2.21 -12.82 1.23
N GLY A 283 -2.11 -14.15 1.31
CA GLY A 283 -0.83 -14.85 1.41
C GLY A 283 -0.09 -14.57 2.72
N LYS A 284 -0.78 -14.17 3.79
CA LYS A 284 -0.14 -13.82 5.08
C LYS A 284 0.37 -15.03 5.85
N ARG A 285 -0.18 -16.21 5.59
CA ARG A 285 0.21 -17.49 6.18
C ARG A 285 0.19 -18.57 5.09
N LEU A 286 1.25 -19.38 5.04
CA LEU A 286 1.43 -20.40 4.00
C LEU A 286 0.64 -21.69 4.29
N ASN A 287 0.31 -21.94 5.57
CA ASN A 287 -0.36 -23.15 6.05
C ASN A 287 -1.63 -23.50 5.27
N GLU A 288 -2.54 -22.53 5.11
CA GLU A 288 -3.81 -22.74 4.42
C GLU A 288 -3.60 -22.96 2.91
N ILE A 289 -2.59 -22.34 2.32
CA ILE A 289 -2.25 -22.49 0.91
C ILE A 289 -1.72 -23.90 0.63
N LEU A 290 -0.85 -24.43 1.51
CA LEU A 290 -0.37 -25.80 1.44
C LEU A 290 -1.52 -26.81 1.61
N MET A 291 -2.46 -26.54 2.52
CA MET A 291 -3.63 -27.41 2.69
C MET A 291 -4.47 -27.43 1.40
N LEU A 292 -4.74 -26.28 0.80
CA LEU A 292 -5.49 -26.22 -0.45
C LEU A 292 -4.77 -26.98 -1.58
N GLU A 293 -3.45 -26.88 -1.69
CA GLU A 293 -2.66 -27.66 -2.65
C GLU A 293 -2.79 -29.17 -2.41
N VAL A 294 -2.74 -29.62 -1.15
CA VAL A 294 -2.98 -31.02 -0.79
C VAL A 294 -4.36 -31.45 -1.23
N LEU A 295 -5.42 -30.71 -0.86
CA LEU A 295 -6.81 -31.06 -1.21
C LEU A 295 -7.06 -31.10 -2.72
N MET A 296 -6.32 -30.31 -3.51
CA MET A 296 -6.42 -30.32 -4.97
C MET A 296 -5.80 -31.56 -5.64
N HIS A 297 -4.87 -32.22 -4.96
CA HIS A 297 -4.08 -33.34 -5.48
C HIS A 297 -4.27 -34.65 -4.69
N ALA A 298 -5.00 -34.60 -3.58
CA ALA A 298 -5.22 -35.72 -2.69
C ALA A 298 -5.91 -36.89 -3.38
N SER A 299 -5.39 -38.09 -3.13
CA SER A 299 -6.06 -39.35 -3.45
C SER A 299 -7.06 -39.70 -2.36
N LYS A 300 -8.15 -40.38 -2.70
CA LYS A 300 -9.17 -40.83 -1.73
C LYS A 300 -8.66 -41.79 -0.64
N MET A 301 -7.44 -42.31 -0.79
CA MET A 301 -6.85 -43.30 0.11
C MET A 301 -5.96 -42.68 1.19
N ASP A 302 -5.50 -41.44 0.97
CA ASP A 302 -4.54 -40.76 1.84
C ASP A 302 -5.28 -39.95 2.92
N ASN A 303 -4.67 -39.81 4.09
CA ASN A 303 -5.16 -38.89 5.12
C ASN A 303 -4.59 -37.49 4.83
N ASP A 304 -5.44 -36.56 4.43
CA ASP A 304 -5.01 -35.25 3.90
C ASP A 304 -4.26 -34.43 4.95
N ILE A 305 -4.52 -34.66 6.23
CA ILE A 305 -3.78 -34.01 7.33
C ILE A 305 -2.34 -34.51 7.41
N ASP A 306 -2.07 -35.77 7.12
CA ASP A 306 -0.71 -36.32 7.14
C ASP A 306 0.11 -35.75 5.97
N LEU A 307 -0.48 -35.70 4.77
CA LEU A 307 0.12 -35.06 3.59
C LEU A 307 0.39 -33.57 3.84
N TRP A 308 -0.54 -32.87 4.49
CA TRP A 308 -0.34 -31.48 4.88
C TRP A 308 0.78 -31.30 5.90
N ASN A 309 0.87 -32.19 6.91
CA ASN A 309 1.96 -32.17 7.88
C ASN A 309 3.32 -32.37 7.20
N GLU A 310 3.42 -33.29 6.24
CA GLU A 310 4.63 -33.48 5.43
C GLU A 310 4.98 -32.22 4.63
N ALA A 311 3.98 -31.59 3.99
CA ALA A 311 4.18 -30.36 3.23
C ALA A 311 4.62 -29.19 4.14
N MET A 312 4.08 -29.09 5.35
CA MET A 312 4.48 -28.10 6.35
C MET A 312 5.94 -28.29 6.77
N ILE A 313 6.34 -29.53 7.09
CA ILE A 313 7.72 -29.87 7.46
C ILE A 313 8.68 -29.58 6.30
N GLY A 314 8.29 -29.93 5.07
CA GLY A 314 9.09 -29.67 3.86
C GLY A 314 9.26 -28.19 3.52
N ASN A 315 8.48 -27.29 4.12
CA ASN A 315 8.60 -25.84 3.96
C ASN A 315 9.15 -25.15 5.24
N ASP A 316 9.76 -25.90 6.16
CA ASP A 316 10.29 -25.41 7.44
C ASP A 316 9.24 -24.69 8.33
N LEU A 317 7.97 -25.07 8.20
CA LEU A 317 6.88 -24.49 8.97
C LEU A 317 6.62 -25.29 10.24
N ARG A 318 6.17 -24.59 11.30
CA ARG A 318 5.78 -25.23 12.56
C ARG A 318 4.54 -26.08 12.34
N CYS A 319 4.63 -27.35 12.69
CA CYS A 319 3.51 -28.27 12.73
C CYS A 319 3.43 -28.89 14.13
N GLY A 320 2.34 -28.62 14.84
CA GLY A 320 2.06 -29.17 16.17
C GLY A 320 0.56 -29.31 16.40
N ALA A 321 0.16 -29.88 17.54
CA ALA A 321 -1.25 -30.18 17.83
C ALA A 321 -2.18 -28.97 17.65
N ASN A 322 -1.78 -27.78 18.13
CA ASN A 322 -2.56 -26.55 17.96
C ASN A 322 -2.71 -26.15 16.49
N ALA A 323 -1.66 -26.32 15.67
CA ALA A 323 -1.70 -26.00 14.25
C ALA A 323 -2.66 -26.94 13.49
N VAL A 324 -2.66 -28.24 13.84
CA VAL A 324 -3.60 -29.23 13.29
C VAL A 324 -5.04 -28.89 13.69
N GLU A 325 -5.30 -28.63 14.98
CA GLU A 325 -6.64 -28.23 15.45
C GLU A 325 -7.13 -26.95 14.77
N ASN A 326 -6.27 -25.95 14.62
CA ASN A 326 -6.58 -24.71 13.90
C ASN A 326 -6.89 -24.99 12.43
N MET A 327 -6.08 -25.81 11.75
CA MET A 327 -6.28 -26.13 10.33
C MET A 327 -7.60 -26.88 10.11
N LEU A 328 -7.89 -27.88 10.95
CA LEU A 328 -9.18 -28.59 10.91
C LEU A 328 -10.33 -27.60 11.11
N SER A 329 -10.27 -26.76 12.14
CA SER A 329 -11.32 -25.78 12.42
C SER A 329 -11.54 -24.80 11.26
N LEU A 330 -10.49 -24.40 10.55
CA LEU A 330 -10.57 -23.55 9.35
C LEU A 330 -11.26 -24.28 8.19
N MET A 331 -10.86 -25.52 7.91
CA MET A 331 -11.33 -26.29 6.75
C MET A 331 -12.72 -26.87 6.91
N ILE A 332 -13.23 -26.99 8.15
CA ILE A 332 -14.62 -27.41 8.42
C ILE A 332 -15.56 -26.24 8.74
N GLY A 333 -15.08 -24.99 8.62
CA GLY A 333 -15.88 -23.78 8.84
C GLY A 333 -16.09 -23.39 10.31
N GLU A 334 -15.77 -24.25 11.28
CA GLU A 334 -15.91 -24.00 12.72
C GLU A 334 -15.16 -22.75 13.21
N TYR A 335 -14.01 -22.45 12.60
CA TYR A 335 -13.18 -21.29 12.98
C TYR A 335 -13.97 -19.98 12.83
N TYR A 336 -14.87 -19.94 11.86
CA TYR A 336 -15.70 -18.78 11.55
C TYR A 336 -17.07 -18.82 12.21
N ASP A 337 -17.43 -19.85 12.98
CA ASP A 337 -18.68 -19.88 13.73
C ASP A 337 -18.61 -18.99 14.99
N CYS A 338 -18.40 -17.69 14.77
CA CYS A 338 -18.34 -16.66 15.80
C CYS A 338 -18.88 -15.32 15.27
N GLY A 339 -19.67 -14.63 16.08
CA GLY A 339 -20.31 -13.37 15.71
C GLY A 339 -21.30 -13.48 14.54
N SER A 340 -21.82 -12.35 14.08
CA SER A 340 -22.77 -12.29 12.95
C SER A 340 -22.09 -12.41 11.59
N ALA A 341 -20.89 -11.84 11.43
CA ALA A 341 -20.13 -11.87 10.18
C ALA A 341 -19.51 -13.24 9.87
N GLY A 342 -19.19 -14.04 10.90
CA GLY A 342 -18.56 -15.35 10.73
C GLY A 342 -19.50 -16.43 10.18
N LYS A 343 -20.82 -16.29 10.39
CA LYS A 343 -21.84 -17.22 9.87
C LYS A 343 -21.90 -17.30 8.35
N ARG A 344 -21.31 -16.36 7.61
CA ARG A 344 -21.31 -16.35 6.14
C ARG A 344 -20.57 -17.54 5.55
N PHE A 345 -19.48 -18.00 6.17
CA PHE A 345 -18.59 -19.02 5.62
C PHE A 345 -18.57 -20.32 6.45
N LYS A 346 -19.48 -20.45 7.40
CA LYS A 346 -19.56 -21.63 8.28
C LYS A 346 -19.91 -22.92 7.51
N ASP A 347 -20.52 -22.77 6.35
CA ASP A 347 -20.98 -23.83 5.46
C ASP A 347 -19.96 -24.18 4.37
N CYS A 348 -18.85 -23.44 4.29
CA CYS A 348 -17.71 -23.76 3.43
C CYS A 348 -16.87 -24.89 4.05
N ILE A 349 -17.35 -26.12 3.93
CA ILE A 349 -16.68 -27.33 4.42
C ILE A 349 -15.79 -27.90 3.30
N LEU A 350 -14.47 -27.86 3.50
CA LEU A 350 -13.44 -28.33 2.57
C LEU A 350 -12.84 -29.70 2.97
N LEU A 351 -12.97 -30.07 4.25
CA LEU A 351 -12.55 -31.37 4.80
C LEU A 351 -13.72 -32.09 5.48
N GLU A 352 -13.74 -33.41 5.41
CA GLU A 352 -14.67 -34.29 6.13
C GLU A 352 -13.92 -35.46 6.77
N GLU A 353 -14.39 -35.92 7.94
CA GLU A 353 -13.85 -37.09 8.62
C GLU A 353 -14.62 -38.33 8.20
N VAL A 354 -13.91 -39.36 7.74
CA VAL A 354 -14.45 -40.67 7.38
C VAL A 354 -13.58 -41.75 8.04
N ASP A 355 -14.20 -42.60 8.88
CA ASP A 355 -13.51 -43.71 9.57
C ASP A 355 -12.24 -43.30 10.33
N GLY A 356 -12.25 -42.11 10.95
CA GLY A 356 -11.12 -41.58 11.74
C GLY A 356 -9.99 -40.98 10.90
N ARG A 357 -10.20 -40.79 9.59
CA ARG A 357 -9.26 -40.12 8.67
C ARG A 357 -9.90 -38.91 8.03
N TRP A 358 -9.10 -37.90 7.74
CA TRP A 358 -9.55 -36.65 7.14
C TRP A 358 -9.32 -36.67 5.64
N HIS A 359 -10.37 -36.33 4.89
CA HIS A 359 -10.37 -36.32 3.44
C HIS A 359 -11.05 -35.06 2.91
N VAL A 360 -10.73 -34.69 1.67
CA VAL A 360 -11.43 -33.65 0.93
C VAL A 360 -12.94 -33.90 0.94
N SER A 361 -13.70 -32.86 1.28
CA SER A 361 -15.16 -32.96 1.37
C SER A 361 -15.79 -33.28 0.02
N LYS A 362 -16.97 -33.93 0.03
CA LYS A 362 -17.72 -34.23 -1.20
C LYS A 362 -18.07 -32.98 -2.00
N SER A 363 -18.44 -31.89 -1.31
CA SER A 363 -18.76 -30.61 -1.94
C SER A 363 -17.55 -30.01 -2.64
N PHE A 364 -16.38 -30.02 -2.00
CA PHE A 364 -15.16 -29.47 -2.58
C PHE A 364 -14.60 -30.36 -3.69
N SER A 365 -14.63 -31.69 -3.53
CA SER A 365 -14.27 -32.64 -4.58
C SER A 365 -15.15 -32.48 -5.84
N SER A 366 -16.45 -32.28 -5.67
CA SER A 366 -17.37 -31.95 -6.76
C SER A 366 -17.01 -30.60 -7.42
N ALA A 367 -16.69 -29.58 -6.63
CA ALA A 367 -16.24 -28.29 -7.14
C ALA A 367 -14.96 -28.40 -7.98
N LEU A 368 -13.97 -29.16 -7.51
CA LEU A 368 -12.70 -29.42 -8.21
C LEU A 368 -12.85 -30.19 -9.53
N SER A 369 -13.98 -30.86 -9.75
CA SER A 369 -14.29 -31.53 -11.01
C SER A 369 -14.65 -30.54 -12.14
N ASN A 370 -14.99 -29.29 -11.80
CA ASN A 370 -15.17 -28.22 -12.78
C ASN A 370 -13.80 -27.61 -13.14
N SER A 371 -13.44 -27.66 -14.42
CA SER A 371 -12.15 -27.16 -14.92
C SER A 371 -11.93 -25.68 -14.69
N ASP A 372 -12.99 -24.87 -14.80
CA ASP A 372 -12.91 -23.42 -14.59
C ASP A 372 -12.65 -23.11 -13.12
N PHE A 373 -13.42 -23.74 -12.22
CA PHE A 373 -13.21 -23.62 -10.77
C PHE A 373 -11.78 -23.98 -10.39
N LYS A 374 -11.29 -25.13 -10.89
CA LYS A 374 -9.93 -25.59 -10.63
C LYS A 374 -8.88 -24.60 -11.14
N SER A 375 -9.05 -24.08 -12.35
CA SER A 375 -8.13 -23.09 -12.93
C SER A 375 -8.10 -21.78 -12.13
N GLU A 376 -9.25 -21.28 -11.68
CA GLU A 376 -9.33 -20.07 -10.84
C GLU A 376 -8.68 -20.29 -9.47
N LEU A 377 -8.89 -21.45 -8.86
CA LEU A 377 -8.28 -21.81 -7.58
C LEU A 377 -6.75 -21.94 -7.69
N GLU A 378 -6.23 -22.59 -8.75
CA GLU A 378 -4.79 -22.69 -8.99
C GLU A 378 -4.13 -21.31 -9.14
N ASP A 379 -4.80 -20.39 -9.84
CA ASP A 379 -4.33 -19.01 -10.00
C ASP A 379 -4.24 -18.28 -8.67
N LEU A 380 -5.26 -18.46 -7.82
CA LEU A 380 -5.34 -17.87 -6.49
C LEU A 380 -4.27 -18.41 -5.55
N ILE A 381 -4.06 -19.73 -5.53
CA ILE A 381 -3.02 -20.39 -4.73
C ILE A 381 -1.64 -19.88 -5.15
N LYS A 382 -1.35 -19.82 -6.46
CA LYS A 382 -0.09 -19.28 -6.99
C LYS A 382 0.12 -17.83 -6.58
N PHE A 383 -0.92 -17.01 -6.68
CA PHE A 383 -0.88 -15.61 -6.25
C PHE A 383 -0.60 -15.50 -4.74
N ALA A 384 -1.34 -16.21 -3.89
CA ALA A 384 -1.17 -16.18 -2.45
C ALA A 384 0.21 -16.68 -1.99
N ARG A 385 0.72 -17.76 -2.61
CA ARG A 385 2.07 -18.26 -2.38
C ARG A 385 3.13 -17.23 -2.77
N GLY A 386 2.99 -16.59 -3.94
CA GLY A 386 3.88 -15.52 -4.39
C GLY A 386 3.90 -14.33 -3.42
N ARG A 387 2.73 -13.94 -2.90
CA ARG A 387 2.61 -12.91 -1.86
C ARG A 387 3.28 -13.30 -0.55
N TYR A 388 3.11 -14.54 -0.10
CA TYR A 388 3.78 -15.07 1.07
C TYR A 388 5.31 -14.97 0.93
N GLU A 389 5.86 -15.55 -0.15
CA GLU A 389 7.30 -15.58 -0.39
C GLU A 389 7.91 -14.18 -0.48
N ARG A 390 7.23 -13.24 -1.16
CA ARG A 390 7.71 -11.87 -1.31
C ARG A 390 7.62 -11.06 -0.01
N TYR A 391 6.50 -11.16 0.70
CA TYR A 391 6.16 -10.20 1.76
C TYR A 391 6.12 -10.77 3.17
N TYR A 392 5.81 -12.05 3.37
CA TYR A 392 5.52 -12.59 4.71
C TYR A 392 6.44 -13.71 5.18
N LYS A 393 7.20 -14.34 4.28
CA LYS A 393 8.20 -15.35 4.64
C LYS A 393 9.19 -14.80 5.66
N SER A 394 9.32 -15.51 6.77
CA SER A 394 10.07 -15.10 7.96
C SER A 394 10.45 -16.34 8.77
N THR A 395 11.52 -16.24 9.56
CA THR A 395 11.91 -17.27 10.53
C THR A 395 11.04 -17.25 11.80
N ASP A 396 10.31 -16.15 12.05
CA ASP A 396 9.31 -16.04 13.11
C ASP A 396 7.88 -16.03 12.52
N LEU A 397 6.88 -16.21 13.37
CA LEU A 397 5.45 -16.28 12.99
C LEU A 397 4.98 -15.04 12.21
N PHE A 398 5.54 -13.87 12.54
CA PHE A 398 5.22 -12.60 11.91
C PHE A 398 6.49 -11.97 11.35
N ARG A 399 6.35 -11.18 10.28
CA ARG A 399 7.43 -10.37 9.74
C ARG A 399 7.33 -8.95 10.30
N ILE A 400 8.40 -8.48 10.93
CA ILE A 400 8.47 -7.12 11.49
C ILE A 400 8.19 -6.09 10.40
N GLY A 401 7.39 -5.07 10.72
CA GLY A 401 6.99 -4.00 9.81
C GLY A 401 5.88 -4.36 8.83
N GLN A 402 5.41 -5.61 8.79
CA GLN A 402 4.25 -6.03 8.01
C GLN A 402 2.93 -5.83 8.77
N LYS A 403 1.83 -5.85 8.03
CA LYS A 403 0.49 -5.54 8.52
C LYS A 403 -0.40 -6.76 8.67
N TYR A 404 -1.13 -6.80 9.78
CA TYR A 404 -2.02 -7.90 10.12
C TYR A 404 -3.36 -7.38 10.63
N THR A 405 -4.45 -8.03 10.23
CA THR A 405 -5.75 -7.86 10.88
C THR A 405 -5.81 -8.72 12.15
N TYR A 406 -6.79 -8.49 13.03
CA TYR A 406 -7.05 -9.39 14.16
C TYR A 406 -7.15 -10.86 13.74
N GLU A 407 -7.90 -11.12 12.67
CA GLU A 407 -8.13 -12.48 12.17
C GLU A 407 -6.83 -13.12 11.66
N ASP A 408 -5.98 -12.36 10.98
CA ASP A 408 -4.66 -12.86 10.55
C ASP A 408 -3.79 -13.24 11.75
N VAL A 409 -3.78 -12.40 12.79
CA VAL A 409 -3.02 -12.66 14.02
C VAL A 409 -3.49 -13.94 14.68
N PHE A 410 -4.79 -14.14 14.84
CA PHE A 410 -5.31 -15.35 15.51
C PHE A 410 -5.02 -16.63 14.72
N ARG A 411 -5.06 -16.57 13.39
CA ARG A 411 -4.64 -17.70 12.53
C ARG A 411 -3.15 -18.00 12.68
N LEU A 412 -2.29 -16.98 12.61
CA LEU A 412 -0.83 -17.12 12.76
C LEU A 412 -0.40 -17.58 14.16
N LEU A 413 -1.21 -17.34 15.18
CA LEU A 413 -1.00 -17.85 16.54
C LEU A 413 -1.61 -19.24 16.78
N ASP A 414 -2.16 -19.89 15.75
CA ASP A 414 -2.82 -21.20 15.82
C ASP A 414 -4.03 -21.24 16.79
N TRP A 415 -4.78 -20.15 16.93
CA TRP A 415 -5.97 -20.16 17.78
C TRP A 415 -7.06 -21.06 17.18
N ARG A 416 -7.72 -21.89 18.00
CA ARG A 416 -8.73 -22.82 17.48
C ARG A 416 -9.93 -22.12 16.84
N LYS A 417 -10.32 -20.94 17.33
CA LYS A 417 -11.48 -20.19 16.81
C LYS A 417 -11.13 -18.72 16.62
N ASN A 418 -11.80 -18.08 15.66
CA ASN A 418 -11.72 -16.64 15.51
C ASN A 418 -12.40 -15.94 16.69
N GLU A 419 -12.00 -14.69 16.92
CA GLU A 419 -12.51 -13.87 18.01
C GLU A 419 -13.05 -12.55 17.47
N VAL A 420 -14.21 -12.13 17.99
CA VAL A 420 -14.80 -10.85 17.62
C VAL A 420 -13.89 -9.74 18.16
N SER A 421 -13.38 -8.87 17.27
CA SER A 421 -12.44 -7.78 17.64
C SER A 421 -12.88 -6.93 18.85
N LEU A 422 -14.20 -6.70 19.03
CA LEU A 422 -14.76 -6.01 20.19
C LEU A 422 -14.46 -6.73 21.52
N ASN A 423 -14.43 -8.06 21.53
CA ASN A 423 -14.15 -8.87 22.72
C ASN A 423 -12.65 -8.87 23.07
N VAL A 424 -11.79 -8.60 22.09
CA VAL A 424 -10.34 -8.55 22.28
C VAL A 424 -9.97 -7.26 23.01
N GLY A 425 -10.55 -6.12 22.62
CA GLY A 425 -10.49 -4.87 23.40
C GLY A 425 -9.08 -4.37 23.72
N GLY A 426 -8.12 -4.56 22.81
CA GLY A 426 -6.72 -4.14 22.96
C GLY A 426 -5.77 -5.33 23.09
N TYR A 427 -5.96 -6.23 24.04
CA TYR A 427 -5.10 -7.42 24.19
C TYR A 427 -5.89 -8.64 24.67
N LYS A 428 -5.41 -9.85 24.40
CA LYS A 428 -6.06 -11.07 24.89
C LYS A 428 -5.06 -12.20 25.06
N PHE A 429 -5.15 -12.92 26.16
CA PHE A 429 -4.38 -14.14 26.41
C PHE A 429 -5.15 -15.35 25.91
N ASP A 430 -4.48 -16.23 25.17
CA ASP A 430 -4.96 -17.57 24.86
C ASP A 430 -4.15 -18.63 25.61
N GLU A 431 -4.84 -19.42 26.44
CA GLU A 431 -4.21 -20.37 27.34
C GLU A 431 -3.67 -21.61 26.64
N ARG A 432 -4.29 -22.02 25.52
CA ARG A 432 -3.91 -23.22 24.75
C ARG A 432 -2.60 -23.02 24.01
N THR A 433 -2.46 -21.85 23.38
CA THR A 433 -1.27 -21.50 22.58
C THR A 433 -0.22 -20.75 23.39
N LYS A 434 -0.55 -20.30 24.61
CA LYS A 434 0.29 -19.44 25.46
C LYS A 434 0.73 -18.17 24.72
N THR A 435 -0.20 -17.57 23.99
CA THR A 435 0.06 -16.36 23.19
C THR A 435 -0.76 -15.17 23.69
N TYR A 436 -0.20 -13.97 23.54
CA TYR A 436 -0.77 -12.74 24.06
C TYR A 436 -0.54 -11.58 23.07
N PRO A 437 -1.37 -11.43 22.02
CA PRO A 437 -1.30 -10.28 21.15
C PRO A 437 -1.80 -9.01 21.85
N VAL A 438 -1.08 -7.90 21.63
CA VAL A 438 -1.37 -6.54 22.12
C VAL A 438 -1.53 -5.62 20.91
N PHE A 439 -2.68 -4.96 20.82
CA PHE A 439 -3.09 -4.07 19.75
C PHE A 439 -3.26 -2.66 20.28
N VAL A 440 -2.45 -1.73 19.79
CA VAL A 440 -2.43 -0.33 20.18
C VAL A 440 -2.88 0.55 19.01
N ASN A 441 -3.78 1.49 19.28
CA ASN A 441 -4.03 2.60 18.35
C ASN A 441 -3.23 3.80 18.84
N TYR A 442 -2.26 4.21 18.04
CA TYR A 442 -1.33 5.28 18.38
C TYR A 442 -1.78 6.59 17.76
N ASP A 443 -2.54 7.39 18.51
CA ASP A 443 -2.93 8.73 18.08
C ASP A 443 -1.96 9.77 18.67
N LYS A 444 -1.47 10.68 17.82
CA LYS A 444 -0.72 11.87 18.25
C LYS A 444 -1.52 13.06 17.78
N SER A 445 -2.61 13.40 18.46
CA SER A 445 -3.18 14.73 18.27
C SER A 445 -2.47 15.71 19.21
N GLU A 446 -1.98 16.80 18.63
CA GLU A 446 -1.31 17.91 19.32
C GLU A 446 -2.31 18.78 20.14
N GLU A 447 -3.60 18.43 20.14
CA GLU A 447 -4.70 19.19 20.74
C GLU A 447 -5.63 18.32 21.63
N ILE A 448 -5.08 17.56 22.57
CA ILE A 448 -5.89 16.89 23.60
C ILE A 448 -5.71 17.60 24.95
N SER A 449 -6.83 17.92 25.60
CA SER A 449 -6.92 18.52 26.93
C SER A 449 -6.09 17.75 27.97
N ASP A 450 -5.56 18.47 28.97
CA ASP A 450 -4.72 17.96 30.08
C ASP A 450 -5.29 16.78 30.89
N THR A 451 -6.56 16.42 30.71
CA THR A 451 -7.22 15.27 31.36
C THR A 451 -6.93 13.90 30.72
N THR A 452 -6.23 13.84 29.58
CA THR A 452 -5.94 12.60 28.82
C THR A 452 -4.43 12.34 28.68
N LYS A 453 -3.61 12.83 29.62
CA LYS A 453 -2.13 12.75 29.60
C LYS A 453 -1.52 11.33 29.68
N TYR A 454 -2.32 10.29 29.86
CA TYR A 454 -1.88 8.90 29.98
C TYR A 454 -2.48 8.09 28.82
N GLU A 455 -1.83 8.13 27.66
CA GLU A 455 -2.11 7.25 26.52
C GLU A 455 -0.90 6.34 26.23
N ASP A 456 -1.13 5.25 25.49
CA ASP A 456 -0.07 4.34 25.05
C ASP A 456 1.00 5.13 24.27
N HIS A 457 2.24 5.14 24.75
CA HIS A 457 3.31 5.91 24.11
C HIS A 457 4.68 5.25 24.15
N PHE A 458 5.45 5.48 23.09
CA PHE A 458 6.86 5.08 23.02
C PHE A 458 7.71 6.09 23.76
N LEU A 459 8.51 5.62 24.73
CA LEU A 459 9.55 6.42 25.38
C LEU A 459 10.79 6.51 24.48
N ASP A 460 11.11 5.41 23.81
CA ASP A 460 12.22 5.27 22.87
C ASP A 460 11.89 4.20 21.81
N GLN A 461 12.87 3.81 20.99
CA GLN A 461 12.69 2.84 19.90
C GLN A 461 12.45 1.39 20.36
N SER A 462 12.62 1.11 21.65
CA SER A 462 12.53 -0.23 22.26
C SER A 462 11.58 -0.31 23.46
N THR A 463 11.10 0.83 23.98
CA THR A 463 10.28 0.89 25.18
C THR A 463 8.92 1.52 24.90
N LEU A 464 7.85 0.76 25.15
CA LEU A 464 6.47 1.20 25.08
C LEU A 464 5.86 1.22 26.48
N VAL A 465 5.26 2.35 26.85
CA VAL A 465 4.34 2.42 27.99
C VAL A 465 2.95 2.09 27.46
N ALA A 466 2.38 0.98 27.92
CA ALA A 466 1.06 0.50 27.52
C ALA A 466 0.10 0.47 28.71
N ILE A 467 -1.16 0.82 28.47
CA ILE A 467 -2.19 0.91 29.50
C ILE A 467 -3.12 -0.30 29.43
N SER A 468 -3.42 -0.86 30.61
CA SER A 468 -4.35 -1.98 30.73
C SER A 468 -5.78 -1.59 30.32
N LYS A 469 -6.65 -2.59 30.09
CA LYS A 469 -8.08 -2.33 29.86
C LYS A 469 -8.70 -1.61 31.06
N SER A 470 -9.79 -0.89 30.81
CA SER A 470 -10.52 -0.22 31.89
C SER A 470 -10.96 -1.21 32.98
N LYS A 471 -10.98 -0.72 34.23
CA LYS A 471 -11.34 -1.50 35.44
C LYS A 471 -10.42 -2.71 35.70
N ARG A 472 -9.15 -2.59 35.36
CA ARG A 472 -8.10 -3.56 35.74
C ARG A 472 -7.26 -3.01 36.88
N THR A 473 -6.73 -3.95 37.65
CA THR A 473 -5.83 -3.72 38.78
C THR A 473 -4.57 -4.56 38.58
N LEU A 474 -3.51 -4.27 39.33
CA LEU A 474 -2.30 -5.09 39.32
C LEU A 474 -2.59 -6.57 39.61
N THR A 475 -3.62 -6.89 40.41
CA THR A 475 -4.02 -8.26 40.75
C THR A 475 -4.90 -8.95 39.71
N SER A 476 -5.32 -8.26 38.64
CA SER A 476 -6.18 -8.84 37.61
C SER A 476 -5.45 -9.96 36.86
N LYS A 477 -6.14 -11.08 36.57
CA LYS A 477 -5.53 -12.28 35.97
C LYS A 477 -4.78 -11.97 34.67
N ASP A 478 -5.38 -11.19 33.77
CA ASP A 478 -4.81 -10.82 32.48
C ASP A 478 -3.58 -9.90 32.60
N VAL A 479 -3.55 -9.04 33.63
CA VAL A 479 -2.40 -8.19 33.98
C VAL A 479 -1.28 -9.06 34.56
N GLN A 480 -1.61 -9.94 35.51
CA GLN A 480 -0.64 -10.88 36.10
C GLN A 480 -0.04 -11.84 35.06
N THR A 481 -0.82 -12.27 34.06
CA THR A 481 -0.28 -13.05 32.93
C THR A 481 0.75 -12.26 32.13
N ALA A 482 0.51 -10.96 31.89
CA ALA A 482 1.45 -10.11 31.15
C ALA A 482 2.72 -9.82 31.98
N VAL A 483 2.57 -9.46 33.26
CA VAL A 483 3.69 -9.17 34.17
C VAL A 483 4.60 -10.39 34.32
N ASN A 484 4.02 -11.59 34.45
CA ASN A 484 4.76 -12.82 34.66
C ASN A 484 4.99 -13.61 33.36
N SER A 485 4.91 -12.96 32.18
CA SER A 485 4.91 -13.63 30.88
C SER A 485 6.09 -14.59 30.69
N ASP A 486 7.30 -14.14 31.05
CA ASP A 486 8.54 -14.90 30.85
C ASP A 486 8.54 -16.18 31.69
N SER A 487 8.15 -16.09 32.97
CA SER A 487 8.05 -17.25 33.88
C SER A 487 6.95 -18.24 33.49
N LEU A 488 5.88 -17.75 32.85
CA LEU A 488 4.74 -18.54 32.41
C LEU A 488 4.92 -19.10 30.99
N GLY A 489 6.04 -18.77 30.32
CA GLY A 489 6.30 -19.13 28.92
C GLY A 489 5.34 -18.50 27.92
N VAL A 490 4.77 -17.34 28.24
CA VAL A 490 3.79 -16.63 27.42
C VAL A 490 4.49 -15.73 26.42
N ASN A 491 4.18 -15.90 25.13
CA ASN A 491 4.70 -15.05 24.06
C ASN A 491 3.79 -13.85 23.84
N MET A 492 4.31 -12.64 24.09
CA MET A 492 3.58 -11.39 23.85
C MET A 492 4.02 -10.74 22.53
N PHE A 493 3.06 -10.23 21.76
CA PHE A 493 3.28 -9.70 20.40
C PHE A 493 2.65 -8.30 20.26
N LEU A 494 3.41 -7.32 19.77
CA LEU A 494 2.94 -5.94 19.65
C LEU A 494 2.50 -5.60 18.22
N PHE A 495 1.29 -5.07 18.11
CA PHE A 495 0.64 -4.63 16.88
C PHE A 495 0.16 -3.18 17.04
N VAL A 496 0.61 -2.27 16.18
CA VAL A 496 0.33 -0.83 16.30
C VAL A 496 -0.33 -0.27 15.04
N ARG A 497 -1.37 0.53 15.21
CA ARG A 497 -2.03 1.26 14.12
C ARG A 497 -2.08 2.76 14.42
N LYS A 498 -1.64 3.59 13.49
CA LYS A 498 -1.55 5.05 13.69
C LYS A 498 -2.89 5.79 13.60
N ASN A 499 -3.81 5.35 12.74
CA ASN A 499 -5.06 6.06 12.53
C ASN A 499 -6.24 5.09 12.71
N LYS A 500 -7.04 5.33 13.76
CA LYS A 500 -8.24 4.53 14.05
C LYS A 500 -9.40 4.86 13.09
N ASP A 501 -9.40 6.05 12.53
CA ASP A 501 -10.42 6.59 11.63
C ASP A 501 -10.15 6.32 10.15
N ASP A 502 -9.06 5.61 9.83
CA ASP A 502 -8.84 5.08 8.48
C ASP A 502 -9.93 4.02 8.18
N LYS A 503 -11.01 4.47 7.53
CA LYS A 503 -12.15 3.62 7.15
C LYS A 503 -11.77 2.57 6.09
N GLU A 504 -10.59 2.68 5.48
CA GLU A 504 -10.14 1.77 4.41
C GLU A 504 -9.26 0.61 4.93
N SER A 505 -8.60 0.72 6.09
CA SER A 505 -7.76 -0.37 6.63
C SER A 505 -7.95 -0.62 8.14
N LYS A 506 -8.20 -1.88 8.48
CA LYS A 506 -8.32 -2.39 9.86
C LYS A 506 -7.03 -3.08 10.36
N GLU A 507 -5.91 -2.86 9.67
CA GLU A 507 -4.68 -3.57 9.92
C GLU A 507 -3.73 -2.82 10.86
N PHE A 508 -2.89 -3.59 11.56
CA PHE A 508 -1.88 -3.11 12.50
C PHE A 508 -0.49 -3.54 12.03
N TYR A 509 0.49 -2.66 12.18
CA TYR A 509 1.90 -2.98 11.97
C TYR A 509 2.39 -3.87 13.10
N TYR A 510 3.00 -5.01 12.78
CA TYR A 510 3.69 -5.83 13.76
C TYR A 510 5.08 -5.24 14.07
N LEU A 511 5.34 -4.96 15.35
CA LEU A 511 6.59 -4.35 15.82
C LEU A 511 7.52 -5.33 16.54
N GLY A 512 7.14 -6.60 16.64
CA GLY A 512 7.97 -7.62 17.29
C GLY A 512 7.35 -8.17 18.56
N ARG A 513 8.11 -9.07 19.19
CA ARG A 513 7.79 -9.60 20.52
C ARG A 513 8.10 -8.56 21.57
N ILE A 514 7.27 -8.52 22.60
CA ILE A 514 7.46 -7.67 23.77
C ILE A 514 7.55 -8.53 25.02
N ARG A 515 8.08 -7.95 26.09
CA ARG A 515 8.11 -8.54 27.42
C ARG A 515 7.85 -7.44 28.45
N HIS A 516 7.32 -7.83 29.59
CA HIS A 516 7.22 -6.92 30.72
C HIS A 516 8.63 -6.57 31.23
N ASN A 517 8.90 -5.28 31.47
CA ASN A 517 10.13 -4.87 32.14
C ASN A 517 9.90 -4.92 33.65
N ALA A 518 10.79 -5.56 34.42
CA ALA A 518 10.63 -5.71 35.87
C ALA A 518 10.55 -4.38 36.62
N ASP A 519 11.16 -3.32 36.07
CA ASP A 519 11.10 -1.95 36.62
C ASP A 519 9.89 -1.15 36.11
N GLY A 520 9.09 -1.73 35.22
CA GLY A 520 7.81 -1.17 34.78
C GLY A 520 6.74 -1.36 35.86
N ILE A 521 5.99 -0.30 36.16
CA ILE A 521 4.84 -0.34 37.08
C ILE A 521 3.61 -0.89 36.35
#